data_AF-A0A401ZUG2-F1
#
_entry.id   AF-A0A401ZUG2-F1
#
_cell.length_a   1.000
_cell.length_b   1.000
_cell.length_c   1.000
_cell.angle_alpha   90.00
_cell.angle_beta   90.00
_cell.angle_gamma   90.00
#
_symmetry.space_group_name_H-M   'P 1'
#
loop_
_entity.id
_entity.type
_entity.pdbx_description
1 polymer ?
#
loop_
_entity_poly.entity_id
_entity_poly.type
_entity_poly.pdbx_seq_one_letter_code
_entity_poly.pdbx_strand_id
1 'polypeptide(L)'
;MIHRADDSYRFDLDDARYSHIRRLSWLFLVTLIISGVVAGLVGLAIWQTYQHTLTFYLKWQDALVGLSWFLSCIALGGSILIIRFLSALHAGNHEGMVTFDGKETIMVRDLSSENMKSIFWIMNSSFWCFVAVLVGLVPDILLGWTLQLPDPLLVIFATAIVVLLTLAGLVVSIISASFIIIGITGGISFGRKLGSSHTYKLNGQATIRIDNFVMTIIYPGNPESMVDLNLLSCEDQKQLLFLLRKRWMDAERVWSPSLGEEIELALEEAEQSIASVA
;
A
#
# COMPACT_ATOMS: atom_id res chain seq x y z
N MET A 1 17.22 -25.93 4.87
CA MET A 1 17.47 -27.22 5.58
C MET A 1 16.11 -27.90 5.75
N ILE A 2 15.86 -29.02 5.06
CA ILE A 2 14.54 -29.68 4.98
C ILE A 2 14.34 -30.54 6.24
N HIS A 3 13.35 -30.22 7.07
CA HIS A 3 12.92 -31.11 8.17
C HIS A 3 11.67 -31.88 7.76
N ARG A 4 11.90 -33.17 7.46
CA ARG A 4 10.89 -34.22 7.30
C ARG A 4 10.30 -34.58 8.66
N ALA A 5 8.98 -34.44 8.79
CA ALA A 5 8.19 -35.30 9.67
C ALA A 5 6.75 -35.53 9.16
N ASP A 6 6.16 -34.61 8.38
CA ASP A 6 4.83 -34.80 7.77
C ASP A 6 4.73 -33.94 6.50
N ASP A 7 4.93 -34.48 5.29
CA ASP A 7 4.66 -33.91 3.93
C ASP A 7 4.63 -32.36 3.74
N SER A 8 5.38 -31.64 4.56
CA SER A 8 5.33 -30.19 4.71
C SER A 8 6.62 -29.61 4.19
N TYR A 9 6.46 -28.63 3.33
CA TYR A 9 7.55 -27.98 2.63
C TYR A 9 7.42 -26.50 2.89
N ARG A 10 8.55 -25.85 3.15
CA ARG A 10 8.60 -24.44 3.47
C ARG A 10 9.62 -23.77 2.57
N PHE A 11 9.19 -22.67 1.96
CA PHE A 11 9.97 -21.85 1.05
C PHE A 11 10.08 -20.45 1.62
N ASP A 12 11.32 -20.05 1.87
CA ASP A 12 11.66 -18.83 2.58
C ASP A 12 12.03 -17.69 1.62
N LEU A 13 11.85 -16.47 2.10
CA LEU A 13 12.30 -15.27 1.42
C LEU A 13 13.84 -15.28 1.32
N ASP A 14 14.39 -14.93 0.16
CA ASP A 14 15.84 -14.83 -0.02
C ASP A 14 16.45 -13.80 0.96
N ASP A 15 17.55 -14.17 1.62
CA ASP A 15 18.20 -13.35 2.65
C ASP A 15 18.66 -11.99 2.10
N ALA A 16 19.18 -11.95 0.87
CA ALA A 16 19.64 -10.71 0.26
C ALA A 16 18.45 -9.79 -0.03
N ARG A 17 17.37 -10.31 -0.60
CA ARG A 17 16.12 -9.57 -0.86
C ARG A 17 15.44 -9.12 0.43
N TYR A 18 15.37 -9.99 1.43
CA TYR A 18 14.89 -9.67 2.78
C TYR A 18 15.66 -8.48 3.34
N SER A 19 16.99 -8.54 3.34
CA SER A 19 17.83 -7.46 3.89
C SER A 19 17.64 -6.14 3.13
N HIS A 20 17.44 -6.19 1.82
CA HIS A 20 17.22 -5.01 0.97
C HIS A 20 15.87 -4.36 1.27
N ILE A 21 14.78 -5.13 1.18
CA ILE A 21 13.41 -4.65 1.44
C ILE A 21 13.29 -4.15 2.89
N ARG A 22 13.91 -4.83 3.85
CA ARG A 22 13.92 -4.43 5.26
C ARG A 22 14.64 -3.09 5.45
N ARG A 23 15.82 -2.90 4.85
CA ARG A 23 16.57 -1.63 4.94
C ARG A 23 15.77 -0.48 4.34
N LEU A 24 15.19 -0.67 3.15
CA LEU A 24 14.38 0.34 2.48
C LEU A 24 13.14 0.71 3.31
N SER A 25 12.46 -0.29 3.88
CA SER A 25 11.31 -0.08 4.76
C SER A 25 11.67 0.68 6.04
N TRP A 26 12.84 0.41 6.63
CA TRP A 26 13.34 1.18 7.77
C TRP A 26 13.67 2.63 7.42
N LEU A 27 14.35 2.85 6.29
CA LEU A 27 14.63 4.20 5.80
C LEU A 27 13.33 4.99 5.57
N PHE A 28 12.33 4.33 4.98
CA PHE A 28 11.02 4.94 4.77
C PHE A 28 10.36 5.26 6.11
N LEU A 29 10.33 4.32 7.06
CA LEU A 29 9.76 4.53 8.40
C LEU A 29 10.42 5.69 9.15
N VAL A 30 11.75 5.77 9.17
CA VAL A 30 12.48 6.86 9.82
C VAL A 30 12.14 8.20 9.18
N THR A 31 12.09 8.25 7.84
CA THR A 31 11.71 9.46 7.11
C THR A 31 10.29 9.90 7.44
N LEU A 32 9.35 8.96 7.57
CA LEU A 32 7.97 9.24 8.00
C LEU A 32 7.92 9.78 9.42
N ILE A 33 8.65 9.17 10.36
CA ILE A 33 8.65 9.64 11.75
C ILE A 33 9.24 11.06 11.85
N ILE A 34 10.39 11.30 11.19
CA ILE A 34 11.02 12.62 11.20
C ILE A 34 10.11 13.67 10.56
N SER A 35 9.55 13.39 9.38
CA SER A 35 8.64 14.32 8.71
C SER A 35 7.37 14.59 9.53
N GLY A 36 6.80 13.57 10.17
CA GLY A 36 5.64 13.73 11.05
C GLY A 36 5.95 14.60 12.27
N VAL A 37 7.08 14.38 12.93
CA VAL A 37 7.53 15.19 14.07
C VAL A 37 7.77 16.63 13.66
N VAL A 38 8.49 16.86 12.56
CA VAL A 38 8.76 18.22 12.04
C VAL A 38 7.45 18.93 11.71
N ALA A 39 6.53 18.26 10.99
CA ALA A 39 5.23 18.83 10.65
C ALA A 39 4.40 19.16 11.90
N GLY A 40 4.36 18.27 12.89
CA GLY A 40 3.67 18.50 14.16
C GLY A 40 4.26 19.67 14.96
N LEU A 41 5.60 19.79 15.02
CA LEU A 41 6.27 20.91 15.69
C LEU A 41 6.00 22.24 14.99
N VAL A 42 6.02 22.26 13.65
CA VAL A 42 5.65 23.46 12.86
C VAL A 42 4.20 23.84 13.14
N GLY A 43 3.28 22.87 13.17
CA GLY A 43 1.88 23.11 13.51
C GLY A 43 1.68 23.70 14.90
N LEU A 44 2.37 23.16 15.90
CA LEU A 44 2.37 23.69 17.27
C LEU A 44 2.95 25.10 17.36
N ALA A 45 4.05 25.36 16.67
CA ALA A 45 4.67 26.68 16.64
C ALA A 45 3.73 27.73 16.04
N ILE A 46 3.10 27.42 14.90
CA ILE A 46 2.14 28.34 14.25
C ILE A 46 0.91 28.54 15.14
N TRP A 47 0.39 27.49 15.78
CA TRP A 47 -0.77 27.59 16.68
C TRP A 47 -0.55 28.58 17.84
N GLN A 48 0.69 28.75 18.30
CA GLN A 48 1.00 29.69 19.38
C GLN A 48 1.13 31.15 18.92
N THR A 49 1.21 31.41 17.61
CA THR A 49 1.53 32.75 17.10
C THR A 49 0.33 33.69 16.97
N TYR A 50 -0.91 33.17 16.98
CA TYR A 50 -2.10 34.02 16.84
C TYR A 50 -3.35 33.39 17.48
N GLN A 51 -4.40 34.20 17.65
CA GLN A 51 -5.69 33.72 18.17
C GLN A 51 -6.54 33.09 17.06
N HIS A 52 -6.91 31.84 17.28
CA HIS A 52 -7.85 31.07 16.45
C HIS A 52 -9.30 31.48 16.75
N THR A 53 -9.65 32.73 16.47
CA THR A 53 -11.04 33.19 16.51
C THR A 53 -11.79 32.67 15.28
N LEU A 54 -12.99 32.12 15.51
CA LEU A 54 -13.87 31.61 14.47
C LEU A 54 -14.33 32.78 13.59
N THR A 55 -13.93 32.78 12.32
CA THR A 55 -14.30 33.79 11.32
C THR A 55 -15.15 33.14 10.22
N PHE A 56 -16.01 33.93 9.57
CA PHE A 56 -16.80 33.49 8.41
C PHE A 56 -15.96 33.21 7.14
N TYR A 57 -14.65 33.45 7.20
CA TYR A 57 -13.68 33.15 6.16
C TYR A 57 -12.52 32.33 6.75
N LEU A 58 -11.86 31.52 5.91
CA LEU A 58 -10.68 30.76 6.29
C LEU A 58 -9.46 31.69 6.40
N LYS A 59 -8.73 31.66 7.51
CA LYS A 59 -7.44 32.37 7.60
C LYS A 59 -6.35 31.50 6.99
N TRP A 60 -5.42 32.10 6.25
CA TRP A 60 -4.30 31.36 5.65
C TRP A 60 -3.44 30.65 6.70
N GLN A 61 -3.32 31.21 7.92
CA GLN A 61 -2.64 30.54 9.02
C GLN A 61 -3.38 29.27 9.46
N ASP A 62 -4.71 29.29 9.53
CA ASP A 62 -5.51 28.11 9.91
C ASP A 62 -5.36 27.00 8.85
N ALA A 63 -5.24 27.38 7.58
CA ALA A 63 -4.95 26.45 6.48
C ALA A 63 -3.56 25.81 6.61
N LEU A 64 -2.52 26.59 6.97
CA LEU A 64 -1.17 26.07 7.22
C LEU A 64 -1.12 25.15 8.44
N VAL A 65 -1.82 25.51 9.51
CA VAL A 65 -1.93 24.64 10.69
C VAL A 65 -2.63 23.34 10.31
N GLY A 66 -3.76 23.42 9.59
CA GLY A 66 -4.46 22.24 9.07
C GLY A 66 -3.56 21.33 8.23
N LEU A 67 -2.78 21.91 7.31
CA LEU A 67 -1.81 21.17 6.49
C LEU A 67 -0.73 20.48 7.33
N SER A 68 -0.16 21.20 8.29
CA SER A 68 0.90 20.65 9.15
C SER A 68 0.41 19.47 9.99
N TRP A 69 -0.78 19.57 10.60
CA TRP A 69 -1.40 18.46 11.32
C TRP A 69 -1.77 17.31 10.40
N PHE A 70 -2.30 17.60 9.21
CA PHE A 70 -2.65 16.58 8.24
C PHE A 70 -1.42 15.79 7.77
N LEU A 71 -0.31 16.47 7.47
CA LEU A 71 0.98 15.84 7.14
C LEU A 71 1.47 14.96 8.29
N SER A 72 1.38 15.44 9.53
CA SER A 72 1.71 14.64 10.72
C SER A 72 0.85 13.38 10.81
N CYS A 73 -0.47 13.50 10.59
CA CYS A 73 -1.40 12.36 10.62
C CYS A 73 -1.11 11.34 9.50
N ILE A 74 -0.88 11.79 8.27
CA ILE A 74 -0.49 10.90 7.16
C ILE A 74 0.81 10.19 7.47
N ALA A 75 1.82 10.90 7.99
CA ALA A 75 3.11 10.33 8.31
C ALA A 75 3.00 9.25 9.41
N LEU A 76 2.18 9.48 10.44
CA LEU A 76 1.88 8.50 11.47
C LEU A 76 1.12 7.28 10.91
N GLY A 77 0.09 7.51 10.09
CA GLY A 77 -0.67 6.44 9.44
C GLY A 77 0.20 5.57 8.53
N GLY A 78 1.05 6.20 7.71
CA GLY A 78 2.04 5.52 6.88
C GLY A 78 3.04 4.72 7.71
N SER A 79 3.50 5.28 8.83
CA SER A 79 4.41 4.58 9.75
C SER A 79 3.79 3.29 10.30
N ILE A 80 2.51 3.32 10.67
CA ILE A 80 1.79 2.12 11.13
C ILE A 80 1.72 1.05 10.03
N LEU A 81 1.44 1.45 8.78
CA LEU A 81 1.42 0.52 7.64
C LEU A 81 2.79 -0.09 7.37
N ILE A 82 3.86 0.71 7.44
CA ILE A 82 5.24 0.21 7.26
C ILE A 82 5.66 -0.72 8.40
N ILE A 83 5.28 -0.44 9.65
CA ILE A 83 5.53 -1.36 10.77
C ILE A 83 4.81 -2.68 10.56
N ARG A 84 3.56 -2.65 10.10
CA ARG A 84 2.79 -3.86 9.74
C ARG A 84 3.47 -4.63 8.61
N PHE A 85 3.95 -3.94 7.57
CA PHE A 85 4.72 -4.55 6.49
C PHE A 85 6.01 -5.21 6.99
N LEU A 86 6.77 -4.52 7.86
CA LEU A 86 7.99 -5.08 8.47
C LEU A 86 7.69 -6.33 9.31
N SER A 87 6.58 -6.34 10.04
CA SER A 87 6.10 -7.53 10.77
C SER A 87 5.76 -8.68 9.84
N ALA A 88 5.10 -8.40 8.72
CA ALA A 88 4.79 -9.38 7.68
C ALA A 88 6.08 -9.96 7.07
N LEU A 89 7.04 -9.09 6.74
CA LEU A 89 8.33 -9.47 6.19
C LEU A 89 9.11 -10.37 7.17
N HIS A 90 9.07 -10.06 8.47
CA HIS A 90 9.67 -10.89 9.51
C HIS A 90 8.99 -12.26 9.62
N ALA A 91 7.66 -12.31 9.61
CA ALA A 91 6.91 -13.56 9.60
C ALA A 91 7.21 -14.39 8.34
N GLY A 92 7.33 -13.76 7.17
CA GLY A 92 7.74 -14.41 5.93
C GLY A 92 9.10 -15.09 6.00
N ASN A 93 10.06 -14.45 6.67
CA ASN A 93 11.40 -15.00 6.86
C ASN A 93 11.44 -16.12 7.93
N HIS A 94 10.61 -16.04 8.96
CA HIS A 94 10.62 -16.98 10.09
C HIS A 94 9.58 -18.11 10.02
N GLU A 95 8.51 -17.94 9.26
CA GLU A 95 7.41 -18.90 9.10
C GLU A 95 7.23 -19.38 7.65
N GLY A 96 7.96 -18.80 6.69
CA GLY A 96 7.89 -19.13 5.27
C GLY A 96 6.96 -18.21 4.48
N MET A 97 7.35 -17.91 3.24
CA MET A 97 6.52 -17.17 2.30
C MET A 97 5.48 -18.09 1.64
N VAL A 98 5.91 -19.30 1.27
CA VAL A 98 5.04 -20.36 0.77
C VAL A 98 5.29 -21.61 1.59
N THR A 99 4.23 -22.16 2.19
CA THR A 99 4.32 -23.41 2.94
C THR A 99 3.26 -24.39 2.47
N PHE A 100 3.66 -25.61 2.14
CA PHE A 100 2.72 -26.71 1.97
C PHE A 100 2.53 -27.41 3.30
N ASP A 101 1.28 -27.60 3.69
CA ASP A 101 0.91 -28.42 4.84
C ASP A 101 0.16 -29.66 4.33
N GLY A 102 0.83 -30.81 4.38
CA GLY A 102 0.39 -32.04 3.72
C GLY A 102 0.30 -31.92 2.19
N LYS A 103 -0.53 -32.77 1.55
CA LYS A 103 -0.70 -32.83 0.09
C LYS A 103 -1.69 -31.81 -0.47
N GLU A 104 -2.69 -31.43 0.32
CA GLU A 104 -3.86 -30.71 -0.16
C GLU A 104 -3.91 -29.24 0.26
N THR A 105 -2.95 -28.72 1.02
CA THR A 105 -3.01 -27.32 1.44
C THR A 105 -1.74 -26.56 1.11
N ILE A 106 -1.93 -25.32 0.65
CA ILE A 106 -0.88 -24.35 0.40
C ILE A 106 -1.21 -23.09 1.18
N MET A 107 -0.25 -22.64 1.96
CA MET A 107 -0.27 -21.38 2.69
C MET A 107 0.66 -20.41 1.99
N VAL A 108 0.15 -19.20 1.78
CA VAL A 108 0.84 -18.16 1.03
C VAL A 108 0.76 -16.84 1.79
N ARG A 109 1.89 -16.13 1.83
CA ARG A 109 1.99 -14.75 2.30
C ARG A 109 2.44 -13.86 1.15
N ASP A 110 1.68 -12.81 0.86
CA ASP A 110 2.14 -11.76 -0.05
C ASP A 110 3.12 -10.83 0.68
N LEU A 111 4.38 -10.88 0.25
CA LEU A 111 5.49 -10.08 0.76
C LEU A 111 6.09 -9.18 -0.31
N SER A 112 5.34 -8.94 -1.40
CA SER A 112 5.84 -8.17 -2.54
C SER A 112 6.26 -6.76 -2.16
N SER A 113 7.36 -6.30 -2.77
CA SER A 113 7.82 -4.91 -2.67
C SER A 113 6.79 -3.91 -3.23
N GLU A 114 5.87 -4.36 -4.08
CA GLU A 114 4.73 -3.57 -4.56
C GLU A 114 3.80 -3.12 -3.43
N ASN A 115 3.77 -3.82 -2.30
CA ASN A 115 3.02 -3.38 -1.13
C ASN A 115 3.57 -2.08 -0.54
N MET A 116 4.90 -1.88 -0.57
CA MET A 116 5.52 -0.64 -0.11
C MET A 116 5.20 0.53 -1.06
N LYS A 117 5.19 0.26 -2.38
CA LYS A 117 4.75 1.22 -3.39
C LYS A 117 3.28 1.59 -3.24
N SER A 118 2.44 0.61 -2.90
CA SER A 118 1.02 0.84 -2.59
C SER A 118 0.84 1.75 -1.37
N ILE A 119 1.61 1.53 -0.29
CA ILE A 119 1.60 2.43 0.88
C ILE A 119 1.98 3.86 0.48
N PHE A 120 3.04 4.03 -0.33
CA PHE A 120 3.44 5.34 -0.84
C PHE A 120 2.32 6.01 -1.65
N TRP A 121 1.66 5.28 -2.55
CA TRP A 121 0.56 5.83 -3.35
C TRP A 121 -0.65 6.21 -2.50
N ILE A 122 -1.02 5.41 -1.50
CA ILE A 122 -2.09 5.75 -0.55
C ILE A 122 -1.78 7.09 0.14
N MET A 123 -0.55 7.26 0.61
CA MET A 123 -0.09 8.50 1.25
C MET A 123 -0.10 9.69 0.28
N ASN A 124 0.46 9.52 -0.91
CA ASN A 124 0.55 10.56 -1.93
C ASN A 124 -0.85 11.01 -2.38
N SER A 125 -1.75 10.07 -2.66
CA SER A 125 -3.14 10.39 -3.00
C SER A 125 -3.87 11.12 -1.88
N SER A 126 -3.66 10.70 -0.62
CA SER A 126 -4.25 11.37 0.55
C SER A 126 -3.75 12.82 0.69
N PHE A 127 -2.45 13.05 0.47
CA PHE A 127 -1.86 14.39 0.44
C PHE A 127 -2.51 15.27 -0.63
N TRP A 128 -2.57 14.80 -1.88
CA TRP A 128 -3.16 15.59 -2.97
C TRP A 128 -4.65 15.84 -2.81
N CYS A 129 -5.40 14.88 -2.25
CA CYS A 129 -6.81 15.09 -1.92
C CYS A 129 -6.97 16.23 -0.90
N PHE A 130 -6.12 16.29 0.12
CA PHE A 130 -6.18 17.37 1.10
C PHE A 130 -5.73 18.72 0.53
N VAL A 131 -4.70 18.73 -0.32
CA VAL A 131 -4.33 19.96 -1.05
C VAL A 131 -5.50 20.45 -1.90
N ALA A 132 -6.24 19.55 -2.55
CA ALA A 132 -7.44 19.91 -3.31
C ALA A 132 -8.55 20.49 -2.42
N VAL A 133 -8.75 19.96 -1.20
CA VAL A 133 -9.65 20.56 -0.20
C VAL A 133 -9.19 21.98 0.14
N LEU A 134 -7.91 22.19 0.44
CA LEU A 134 -7.39 23.52 0.78
C LEU A 134 -7.56 24.50 -0.39
N VAL A 135 -7.22 24.10 -1.61
CA VAL A 135 -7.38 24.91 -2.82
C VAL A 135 -8.85 25.26 -3.05
N GLY A 136 -9.76 24.31 -2.84
CA GLY A 136 -11.20 24.54 -2.91
C GLY A 136 -11.70 25.54 -1.86
N LEU A 137 -11.03 25.67 -0.72
CA LEU A 137 -11.37 26.63 0.33
C LEU A 137 -10.62 27.98 0.19
N VAL A 138 -9.68 28.13 -0.75
CA VAL A 138 -8.97 29.41 -1.00
C VAL A 138 -9.92 30.57 -1.31
N PRO A 139 -11.01 30.41 -2.10
CA PRO A 139 -11.96 31.48 -2.33
C PRO A 139 -12.57 32.07 -1.05
N ASP A 140 -12.70 31.27 0.01
CA ASP A 140 -13.20 31.78 1.30
C ASP A 140 -12.21 32.77 1.92
N ILE A 141 -10.90 32.57 1.74
CA ILE A 141 -9.86 33.52 2.16
C ILE A 141 -10.06 34.87 1.42
N LEU A 142 -10.42 34.81 0.12
CA LEU A 142 -10.60 35.99 -0.71
C LEU A 142 -11.82 36.83 -0.30
N LEU A 143 -12.88 36.24 0.27
CA LEU A 143 -14.04 36.98 0.77
C LEU A 143 -13.65 38.01 1.84
N GLY A 144 -12.73 37.67 2.72
CA GLY A 144 -12.24 38.62 3.74
C GLY A 144 -11.48 39.81 3.13
N TRP A 145 -10.88 39.61 1.96
CA TRP A 145 -10.11 40.63 1.24
C TRP A 145 -11.00 41.53 0.38
N THR A 146 -12.04 40.98 -0.25
CA THR A 146 -12.95 41.79 -1.09
C THR A 146 -13.72 42.83 -0.28
N LEU A 147 -13.98 42.55 1.00
CA LEU A 147 -14.64 43.48 1.92
C LEU A 147 -13.77 44.69 2.32
N GLN A 148 -12.46 44.65 2.07
CA GLN A 148 -11.52 45.73 2.41
C GLN A 148 -11.25 46.68 1.24
N LEU A 149 -11.88 46.48 0.08
CA LEU A 149 -11.66 47.29 -1.10
C LEU A 149 -12.29 48.70 -0.96
N PRO A 150 -11.59 49.76 -1.43
CA PRO A 150 -12.03 51.15 -1.23
C PRO A 150 -13.17 51.59 -2.16
N ASP A 151 -13.38 50.94 -3.30
CA ASP A 151 -14.42 51.28 -4.27
C ASP A 151 -15.64 50.36 -4.14
N PRO A 152 -16.85 50.89 -3.84
CA PRO A 152 -18.06 50.09 -3.62
C PRO A 152 -18.50 49.28 -4.85
N LEU A 153 -18.28 49.75 -6.08
CA LEU A 153 -18.61 48.96 -7.27
C LEU A 153 -17.66 47.76 -7.41
N LEU A 154 -16.38 47.98 -7.13
CA LEU A 154 -15.36 46.94 -7.18
C LEU A 154 -15.59 45.88 -6.10
N VAL A 155 -16.04 46.28 -4.90
CA VAL A 155 -16.48 45.36 -3.85
C VAL A 155 -17.61 44.45 -4.35
N ILE A 156 -18.66 44.99 -4.99
CA ILE A 156 -19.81 44.20 -5.45
C ILE A 156 -19.38 43.15 -6.49
N PHE A 157 -18.64 43.57 -7.52
CA PHE A 157 -18.19 42.65 -8.57
C PHE A 157 -17.20 41.61 -8.04
N ALA A 158 -16.22 42.02 -7.24
CA ALA A 158 -15.25 41.10 -6.66
C ALA A 158 -15.92 40.09 -5.72
N THR A 159 -16.87 40.53 -4.89
CA THR A 159 -17.60 39.64 -3.98
C THR A 159 -18.48 38.66 -4.76
N ALA A 160 -19.18 39.09 -5.82
CA ALA A 160 -19.98 38.18 -6.65
C ALA A 160 -19.12 37.09 -7.33
N ILE A 161 -17.96 37.45 -7.87
CA ILE A 161 -17.01 36.50 -8.47
C ILE A 161 -16.47 35.53 -7.41
N VAL A 162 -16.08 36.04 -6.25
CA VAL A 162 -15.56 35.21 -5.16
C VAL A 162 -16.63 34.25 -4.64
N VAL A 163 -17.88 34.68 -4.50
CA VAL A 163 -18.99 33.78 -4.10
C VAL A 163 -19.18 32.64 -5.11
N LEU A 164 -19.10 32.93 -6.42
CA LEU A 164 -19.14 31.88 -7.46
C LEU A 164 -17.96 30.91 -7.35
N LEU A 165 -16.75 31.42 -7.09
CA LEU A 165 -15.56 30.60 -6.88
C LEU A 165 -15.65 29.75 -5.60
N THR A 166 -16.20 30.30 -4.51
CA THR A 166 -16.46 29.56 -3.26
C THR A 166 -17.42 28.40 -3.50
N LEU A 167 -18.51 28.59 -4.25
CA LEU A 167 -19.44 27.50 -4.56
C LEU A 167 -18.75 26.37 -5.32
N ALA A 168 -17.97 26.69 -6.36
CA ALA A 168 -17.21 25.71 -7.12
C ALA A 168 -16.14 25.01 -6.25
N GLY A 169 -15.42 25.78 -5.45
CA GLY A 169 -14.38 25.30 -4.56
C GLY A 169 -14.91 24.40 -3.44
N LEU A 170 -16.10 24.69 -2.93
CA LEU A 170 -16.79 23.88 -1.92
C LEU A 170 -17.18 22.51 -2.49
N VAL A 171 -17.66 22.46 -3.74
CA VAL A 171 -17.94 21.18 -4.42
C VAL A 171 -16.67 20.34 -4.55
N VAL A 172 -15.56 20.93 -5.00
CA VAL A 172 -14.25 20.25 -5.10
C VAL A 172 -13.78 19.77 -3.72
N SER A 173 -13.98 20.56 -2.68
CA SER A 173 -13.61 20.24 -1.30
C SER A 173 -14.43 19.05 -0.77
N ILE A 174 -15.75 19.02 -0.99
CA ILE A 174 -16.61 17.91 -0.58
C ILE A 174 -16.19 16.61 -1.28
N ILE A 175 -15.97 16.65 -2.61
CA ILE A 175 -15.56 15.46 -3.36
C ILE A 175 -14.21 14.97 -2.86
N SER A 176 -13.23 15.86 -2.69
CA SER A 176 -11.89 15.50 -2.22
C SER A 176 -11.90 14.96 -0.79
N ALA A 177 -12.71 15.55 0.11
CA ALA A 177 -12.90 15.05 1.46
C ALA A 177 -13.53 13.65 1.48
N SER A 178 -14.48 13.36 0.57
CA SER A 178 -15.06 12.03 0.44
C SER A 178 -14.01 10.98 0.06
N PHE A 179 -13.06 11.32 -0.83
CA PHE A 179 -11.94 10.44 -1.18
C PHE A 179 -10.99 10.18 0.00
N ILE A 180 -10.79 11.16 0.90
CA ILE A 180 -10.02 10.94 2.13
C ILE A 180 -10.72 9.89 3.02
N ILE A 181 -12.04 9.98 3.20
CA ILE A 181 -12.81 9.01 4.01
C ILE A 181 -12.75 7.60 3.38
N ILE A 182 -12.96 7.51 2.06
CA ILE A 182 -12.82 6.26 1.31
C ILE A 182 -11.38 5.72 1.45
N GLY A 183 -10.37 6.59 1.36
CA GLY A 183 -8.97 6.24 1.54
C GLY A 183 -8.66 5.68 2.93
N ILE A 184 -9.23 6.25 4.00
CA ILE A 184 -9.06 5.75 5.38
C ILE A 184 -9.65 4.34 5.51
N THR A 185 -10.87 4.12 5.02
CA THR A 185 -11.53 2.80 5.07
C THR A 185 -10.78 1.75 4.24
N GLY A 186 -10.32 2.14 3.04
CA GLY A 186 -9.46 1.33 2.20
C GLY A 186 -8.12 1.00 2.86
N GLY A 187 -7.49 1.98 3.51
CA GLY A 187 -6.22 1.82 4.23
C GLY A 187 -6.32 0.86 5.42
N ILE A 188 -7.43 0.90 6.18
CA ILE A 188 -7.70 -0.06 7.26
C ILE A 188 -7.88 -1.47 6.70
N SER A 189 -8.64 -1.62 5.61
CA SER A 189 -8.85 -2.90 4.94
C SER A 189 -7.53 -3.48 4.40
N PHE A 190 -6.74 -2.64 3.73
CA PHE A 190 -5.42 -2.97 3.23
C PHE A 190 -4.48 -3.39 4.37
N GLY A 191 -4.39 -2.61 5.45
CA GLY A 191 -3.55 -2.92 6.60
C GLY A 191 -3.92 -4.22 7.32
N ARG A 192 -5.19 -4.67 7.24
CA ARG A 192 -5.62 -5.99 7.76
C ARG A 192 -5.19 -7.15 6.86
N LYS A 193 -5.13 -6.94 5.55
CA LYS A 193 -4.72 -7.95 4.55
C LYS A 193 -3.20 -8.00 4.34
N LEU A 194 -2.51 -6.90 4.64
CA LEU A 194 -1.07 -6.79 4.48
C LEU A 194 -0.35 -7.85 5.30
N GLY A 195 0.27 -8.81 4.60
CA GLY A 195 1.00 -9.91 5.23
C GLY A 195 0.15 -10.98 5.90
N SER A 196 -1.17 -10.99 5.70
CA SER A 196 -1.98 -12.09 6.19
C SER A 196 -1.64 -13.38 5.42
N SER A 197 -1.41 -14.46 6.15
CA SER A 197 -1.30 -15.78 5.55
C SER A 197 -2.68 -16.23 5.05
N HIS A 198 -2.74 -16.63 3.78
CA HIS A 198 -3.92 -17.23 3.19
C HIS A 198 -3.68 -18.71 2.96
N THR A 199 -4.58 -19.54 3.49
CA THR A 199 -4.53 -21.00 3.32
C THR A 199 -5.54 -21.40 2.25
N TYR A 200 -5.05 -22.09 1.23
CA TYR A 200 -5.85 -22.60 0.12
C TYR A 200 -5.84 -24.12 0.12
N LYS A 201 -7.00 -24.71 -0.22
CA LYS A 201 -7.11 -26.14 -0.49
C LYS A 201 -6.85 -26.39 -1.96
N LEU A 202 -5.85 -27.22 -2.26
CA LEU A 202 -5.44 -27.67 -3.58
C LEU A 202 -6.38 -28.77 -4.09
N ASN A 203 -7.63 -28.40 -4.36
CA ASN A 203 -8.62 -29.29 -4.96
C ASN A 203 -8.97 -28.80 -6.38
N GLY A 204 -9.87 -29.50 -7.08
CA GLY A 204 -10.29 -29.10 -8.44
C GLY A 204 -11.04 -27.77 -8.55
N GLN A 205 -11.19 -26.99 -7.46
CA GLN A 205 -11.71 -25.62 -7.49
C GLN A 205 -10.59 -24.58 -7.36
N ALA A 206 -9.39 -24.97 -6.93
CA ALA A 206 -8.23 -24.10 -6.89
C ALA A 206 -7.63 -23.99 -8.28
N THR A 207 -7.37 -22.76 -8.71
CA THR A 207 -6.59 -22.49 -9.91
C THR A 207 -5.29 -21.84 -9.48
N ILE A 208 -4.17 -22.47 -9.84
CA ILE A 208 -2.84 -21.89 -9.73
C ILE A 208 -2.42 -21.53 -11.15
N ARG A 209 -1.89 -20.31 -11.30
CA ARG A 209 -1.34 -19.80 -12.55
C ARG A 209 0.02 -19.17 -12.28
N ILE A 210 0.98 -19.35 -13.17
CA ILE A 210 2.29 -18.71 -13.08
C ILE A 210 2.49 -17.89 -14.35
N ASP A 211 2.44 -16.56 -14.24
CA ASP A 211 2.76 -15.65 -15.34
C ASP A 211 3.86 -14.69 -14.91
N ASN A 212 4.88 -14.47 -15.76
CA ASN A 212 5.98 -13.54 -15.50
C ASN A 212 6.57 -13.70 -14.08
N PHE A 213 6.80 -14.94 -13.63
CA PHE A 213 7.29 -15.27 -12.28
C PHE A 213 6.38 -14.87 -11.12
N VAL A 214 5.12 -14.56 -11.37
CA VAL A 214 4.12 -14.33 -10.34
C VAL A 214 3.20 -15.55 -10.26
N MET A 215 3.26 -16.25 -9.14
CA MET A 215 2.32 -17.32 -8.82
C MET A 215 1.03 -16.73 -8.27
N THR A 216 -0.04 -16.89 -9.01
CA THR A 216 -1.39 -16.45 -8.64
C THR A 216 -2.23 -17.65 -8.22
N ILE A 217 -2.85 -17.57 -7.04
CA ILE A 217 -3.73 -18.61 -6.52
C ILE A 217 -5.14 -18.06 -6.39
N ILE A 218 -6.08 -18.70 -7.08
CA ILE A 218 -7.50 -18.34 -7.11
C ILE A 218 -8.29 -19.51 -6.51
N TYR A 219 -9.15 -19.20 -5.53
CA TYR A 219 -10.06 -20.18 -4.94
C TYR A 219 -11.42 -19.52 -4.67
N PRO A 220 -12.56 -20.17 -5.02
CA PRO A 220 -13.89 -19.60 -4.83
C PRO A 220 -14.18 -19.18 -3.39
N GLY A 221 -14.56 -17.92 -3.18
CA GLY A 221 -14.91 -17.38 -1.86
C GLY A 221 -13.71 -16.98 -0.98
N ASN A 222 -12.48 -17.15 -1.47
CA ASN A 222 -11.27 -16.66 -0.81
C ASN A 222 -10.66 -15.49 -1.61
N PRO A 223 -9.90 -14.59 -0.95
CA PRO A 223 -9.15 -13.56 -1.66
C PRO A 223 -8.11 -14.20 -2.57
N GLU A 224 -7.85 -13.56 -3.71
CA GLU A 224 -6.75 -13.92 -4.62
C GLU A 224 -5.42 -13.58 -3.96
N SER A 225 -4.44 -14.49 -4.04
CA SER A 225 -3.06 -14.25 -3.60
C SER A 225 -2.13 -14.25 -4.80
N MET A 226 -1.27 -13.24 -4.87
CA MET A 226 -0.20 -13.11 -5.87
C MET A 226 1.14 -13.17 -5.14
N VAL A 227 2.02 -14.07 -5.58
CA VAL A 227 3.35 -14.28 -5.00
C VAL A 227 4.38 -14.08 -6.07
N ASP A 228 5.22 -13.07 -5.91
CA ASP A 228 6.40 -12.91 -6.76
C ASP A 228 7.42 -14.00 -6.39
N LEU A 229 7.60 -14.99 -7.27
CA LEU A 229 8.54 -16.10 -7.08
C LEU A 229 9.98 -15.62 -7.05
N ASN A 230 10.27 -14.46 -7.65
CA ASN A 230 11.62 -13.90 -7.58
C ASN A 230 12.04 -13.65 -6.14
N LEU A 231 11.10 -13.43 -5.21
CA LEU A 231 11.41 -13.21 -3.80
C LEU A 231 12.06 -14.41 -3.12
N LEU A 232 11.85 -15.63 -3.62
CA LEU A 232 12.47 -16.85 -3.08
C LEU A 232 13.94 -16.95 -3.46
N SER A 233 14.71 -17.73 -2.71
CA SER A 233 16.06 -18.12 -3.11
C SER A 233 16.01 -18.97 -4.39
N CYS A 234 17.05 -18.94 -5.23
CA CYS A 234 17.04 -19.67 -6.50
C CYS A 234 16.82 -21.19 -6.33
N GLU A 235 17.37 -21.75 -5.26
CA GLU A 235 17.17 -23.16 -4.90
C GLU A 235 15.71 -23.42 -4.49
N ASP A 236 15.13 -22.55 -3.65
CA ASP A 236 13.74 -22.66 -3.22
C ASP A 236 12.75 -22.44 -4.38
N GLN A 237 13.07 -21.59 -5.34
CA GLN A 237 12.30 -21.41 -6.58
C GLN A 237 12.20 -22.72 -7.34
N LYS A 238 13.34 -23.36 -7.64
CA LYS A 238 13.39 -24.63 -8.37
C LYS A 238 12.66 -25.74 -7.63
N GLN A 239 12.90 -25.85 -6.32
CA GLN A 239 12.24 -26.86 -5.50
C GLN A 239 10.73 -26.63 -5.42
N LEU A 240 10.26 -25.39 -5.28
CA LEU A 240 8.84 -25.04 -5.30
C LEU A 240 8.19 -25.41 -6.63
N LEU A 241 8.79 -24.99 -7.76
CA LEU A 241 8.28 -25.28 -9.10
C LEU A 241 8.24 -26.79 -9.37
N PHE A 242 9.28 -27.52 -8.98
CA PHE A 242 9.31 -28.98 -9.10
C PHE A 242 8.25 -29.67 -8.23
N LEU A 243 8.04 -29.22 -7.00
CA LEU A 243 6.99 -29.76 -6.13
C LEU A 243 5.59 -29.45 -6.66
N LEU A 244 5.36 -28.24 -7.18
CA LEU A 244 4.10 -27.88 -7.83
C LEU A 244 3.83 -28.79 -9.02
N ARG A 245 4.83 -29.00 -9.90
CA ARG A 245 4.72 -29.91 -11.05
C ARG A 245 4.40 -31.33 -10.62
N LYS A 246 5.14 -31.85 -9.62
CA LYS A 246 4.94 -33.20 -9.11
C LYS A 246 3.52 -33.39 -8.56
N ARG A 247 3.07 -32.48 -7.70
CA ARG A 247 1.73 -32.59 -7.10
C ARG A 247 0.60 -32.36 -8.11
N TRP A 248 0.83 -31.56 -9.15
CA TRP A 248 -0.09 -31.39 -10.27
C TRP A 248 -0.25 -32.69 -11.08
N MET A 249 0.87 -33.37 -11.40
CA MET A 249 0.85 -34.68 -12.07
C MET A 249 0.17 -35.76 -11.23
N ASP A 250 0.36 -35.71 -9.91
CA ASP A 250 -0.19 -36.69 -8.96
C ASP A 250 -1.64 -36.37 -8.53
N ALA A 251 -2.23 -35.25 -8.95
CA ALA A 251 -3.56 -34.82 -8.52
C ALA A 251 -4.67 -35.62 -9.20
N GLU A 252 -5.64 -36.13 -8.41
CA GLU A 252 -6.83 -36.83 -8.94
C GLU A 252 -7.69 -35.94 -9.87
N ARG A 253 -7.63 -34.62 -9.68
CA ARG A 253 -8.21 -33.61 -10.57
C ARG A 253 -7.22 -32.48 -10.79
N VAL A 254 -6.96 -32.19 -12.05
CA VAL A 254 -6.03 -31.15 -12.51
C VAL A 254 -6.47 -29.78 -11.99
N TRP A 255 -5.57 -29.08 -11.27
CA TRP A 255 -5.84 -27.73 -10.72
C TRP A 255 -5.89 -26.64 -11.80
N SER A 256 -5.09 -26.80 -12.86
CA SER A 256 -5.12 -25.96 -14.05
C SER A 256 -4.56 -26.75 -15.24
N PRO A 257 -5.23 -26.76 -16.41
CA PRO A 257 -4.79 -27.53 -17.57
C PRO A 257 -3.49 -27.01 -18.22
N SER A 258 -3.14 -25.73 -18.04
CA SER A 258 -1.95 -25.09 -18.63
C SER A 258 -0.72 -25.04 -17.70
N LEU A 259 -0.88 -25.41 -16.42
CA LEU A 259 0.15 -25.22 -15.40
C LEU A 259 1.47 -25.93 -15.71
N GLY A 260 1.44 -27.04 -16.45
CA GLY A 260 2.65 -27.76 -16.86
C GLY A 260 3.58 -26.93 -17.76
N GLU A 261 3.02 -26.26 -18.77
CA GLU A 261 3.77 -25.40 -19.69
C GLU A 261 4.26 -24.12 -18.98
N GLU A 262 3.41 -23.55 -18.12
CA GLU A 262 3.76 -22.37 -17.30
C GLU A 262 4.93 -22.66 -16.34
N ILE A 263 4.97 -23.85 -15.73
CA ILE A 263 6.09 -24.27 -14.87
C ILE A 263 7.36 -24.48 -15.68
N GLU A 264 7.28 -25.03 -16.89
CA GLU A 264 8.46 -25.22 -17.75
C GLU A 264 9.08 -23.88 -18.17
N LEU A 265 8.26 -22.91 -18.57
CA LEU A 265 8.70 -21.54 -18.86
C LEU A 265 9.34 -20.89 -17.61
N ALA A 266 8.71 -21.05 -16.45
CA ALA A 266 9.26 -20.53 -15.18
C ALA A 266 10.55 -21.25 -14.75
N LEU A 267 10.79 -22.49 -15.15
CA LEU A 267 12.06 -23.16 -14.89
C LEU A 267 13.17 -22.64 -15.82
N GLU A 268 12.88 -22.44 -17.11
CA GLU A 268 13.84 -21.91 -18.09
C GLU A 268 14.31 -20.50 -17.73
N GLU A 269 13.40 -19.59 -17.39
CA GLU A 269 13.75 -18.22 -17.02
C GLU A 269 14.48 -18.16 -15.65
N ALA A 270 14.23 -19.12 -14.74
CA ALA A 270 14.97 -19.24 -13.49
C ALA A 270 16.43 -19.67 -13.76
N GLU A 271 16.65 -20.60 -14.69
CA GLU A 271 17.98 -21.01 -15.13
C GLU A 271 18.75 -19.90 -15.85
N GLN A 272 18.07 -19.13 -16.70
CA GLN A 272 18.65 -17.97 -17.38
C GLN A 272 19.06 -16.86 -16.40
N SER A 273 18.26 -16.63 -15.36
CA SER A 273 18.58 -15.62 -14.33
C SER A 273 19.92 -15.90 -13.63
N ILE A 274 20.24 -17.18 -13.37
CA ILE A 274 21.52 -17.61 -12.79
C ILE A 274 22.68 -17.34 -13.76
N ALA A 275 22.49 -17.67 -15.05
CA ALA A 275 23.51 -17.49 -16.07
C ALA A 275 23.86 -16.01 -16.32
N SER A 276 22.95 -15.09 -16.01
CA SER A 276 23.17 -13.64 -16.12
C SER A 276 23.85 -13.01 -14.90
N VAL A 277 23.90 -13.71 -13.78
CA VAL A 277 24.50 -13.25 -12.50
C VAL A 277 25.88 -13.88 -12.25
N ALA A 278 26.22 -14.97 -12.96
CA ALA A 278 27.53 -15.61 -12.97
C ALA A 278 28.52 -14.93 -13.93
#